data_AF-A0A850JVY9-F1
#
_entry.id   AF-A0A850JVY9-F1
#
_cell.length_a   1.000
_cell.length_b   1.000
_cell.length_c   1.000
_cell.angle_alpha   90.00
_cell.angle_beta   90.00
_cell.angle_gamma   90.00
#
_symmetry.space_group_name_H-M   'P 1'
#
loop_
_entity.id
_entity.type
_entity.pdbx_description
1 polymer ?
#
loop_
_entity_poly.entity_id
_entity_poly.type
_entity_poly.pdbx_seq_one_letter_code
_entity_poly.pdbx_strand_id
1 'polypeptide(L)'
;MSSIYFFPIMLLGIVFIAFYVCMEKNYNYTLFFLGITTIIIEINNGFKPFSIILLCFFIYAFIIPYVSRVLSVDGINLYVYLIIFYCGLLFLWTLNNEMSFQLNFILLLNLVVDLIIFGVFI
;
A
#
# COMPACT_ATOMS: atom_id res chain seq x y z
N MET A 1 -4.44 -12.10 19.31
CA MET A 1 -5.01 -11.48 18.10
C MET A 1 -4.07 -10.48 17.42
N SER A 2 -2.74 -10.66 17.51
CA SER A 2 -1.76 -9.73 16.91
C SER A 2 -1.21 -10.21 15.56
N SER A 3 -1.19 -11.53 15.31
CA SER A 3 -0.68 -12.14 14.08
C SER A 3 -1.62 -12.01 12.89
N ILE A 4 -2.93 -11.91 13.16
CA ILE A 4 -3.98 -11.86 12.12
C ILE A 4 -3.88 -10.57 11.31
N TYR A 5 -3.50 -9.45 11.93
CA TYR A 5 -3.33 -8.16 11.24
C TYR A 5 -1.92 -7.97 10.65
N PHE A 6 -0.92 -8.68 11.16
CA PHE A 6 0.46 -8.48 10.74
C PHE A 6 0.71 -8.91 9.28
N PHE A 7 0.30 -10.12 8.92
CA PHE A 7 0.51 -10.68 7.58
C PHE A 7 -0.27 -9.95 6.47
N PRO A 8 -1.57 -9.61 6.63
CA PRO A 8 -2.33 -8.94 5.58
C PRO A 8 -1.81 -7.53 5.27
N ILE A 9 -1.31 -6.82 6.28
CA ILE A 9 -0.80 -5.45 6.14
C ILE A 9 0.56 -5.45 5.42
N MET A 10 1.44 -6.41 5.73
CA MET A 10 2.68 -6.62 4.96
C MET A 10 2.36 -6.98 3.50
N LEU A 11 1.36 -7.85 3.26
CA LEU A 11 0.94 -8.22 1.91
C LEU A 11 0.41 -7.01 1.13
N LEU A 12 -0.24 -6.06 1.81
CA LEU A 12 -0.80 -4.85 1.20
C LEU A 12 0.26 -3.94 0.58
N GLY A 13 1.41 -3.76 1.22
CA GLY A 13 2.51 -2.97 0.65
C GLY A 13 3.09 -3.59 -0.62
N ILE A 14 3.27 -4.91 -0.62
CA ILE A 14 3.71 -5.67 -1.80
C ILE A 14 2.68 -5.58 -2.93
N VAL A 15 1.39 -5.76 -2.62
CA VAL A 15 0.29 -5.65 -3.58
C VAL A 15 0.20 -4.24 -4.17
N PHE A 16 0.45 -3.19 -3.38
CA PHE A 16 0.49 -1.81 -3.88
C PHE A 16 1.60 -1.59 -4.92
N ILE A 17 2.80 -2.10 -4.68
CA ILE A 17 3.89 -1.98 -5.66
C ILE A 17 3.61 -2.81 -6.91
N ALA A 18 3.09 -4.03 -6.75
CA ALA A 18 2.67 -4.84 -7.88
C ALA A 18 1.56 -4.14 -8.69
N PHE A 19 0.62 -3.46 -8.03
CA PHE A 19 -0.41 -2.64 -8.67
C PHE A 19 0.21 -1.48 -9.45
N TYR A 20 1.17 -0.77 -8.86
CA TYR A 20 1.91 0.30 -9.54
C TYR A 20 2.58 -0.18 -10.82
N VAL A 21 3.38 -1.26 -10.74
CA VAL A 21 4.10 -1.81 -11.90
C VAL A 21 3.13 -2.29 -12.99
N CYS A 22 2.00 -2.89 -12.60
CA CYS A 22 1.02 -3.35 -13.59
C CYS A 22 0.29 -2.19 -14.28
N MET A 23 0.05 -1.07 -13.58
CA MET A 23 -0.49 0.15 -14.19
C MET A 23 0.52 0.80 -15.15
N GLU A 24 1.80 0.88 -14.77
CA GLU A 24 2.85 1.45 -15.61
C GLU A 24 3.06 0.64 -16.90
N LYS A 25 3.03 -0.70 -16.81
CA LYS A 25 3.22 -1.61 -17.94
C LYS A 25 1.94 -2.00 -18.69
N ASN A 26 0.78 -1.42 -18.35
CA ASN A 26 -0.53 -1.73 -18.93
C ASN A 26 -0.92 -3.23 -18.90
N TYR A 27 -0.54 -3.97 -17.84
CA TYR A 27 -0.89 -5.38 -17.67
C TYR A 27 -2.30 -5.55 -17.09
N ASN A 28 -3.31 -5.33 -17.93
CA ASN A 28 -4.73 -5.32 -17.53
C ASN A 28 -5.23 -6.65 -16.92
N TYR A 29 -4.75 -7.79 -17.40
CA TYR A 29 -5.13 -9.10 -16.86
C TYR A 29 -4.57 -9.33 -15.45
N THR A 30 -3.31 -8.95 -15.21
CA THR A 30 -2.66 -9.05 -13.90
C THR A 30 -3.28 -8.07 -12.90
N LEU A 31 -3.69 -6.88 -13.35
CA LEU A 31 -4.42 -5.89 -12.55
C LEU A 31 -5.74 -6.44 -12.00
N PHE A 32 -6.48 -7.20 -12.80
CA PHE A 32 -7.75 -7.80 -12.36
C PHE A 32 -7.54 -8.80 -11.22
N PHE A 33 -6.54 -9.68 -11.34
CA PHE A 33 -6.18 -10.61 -10.28
C PHE A 33 -5.67 -9.88 -9.02
N LEU A 34 -4.84 -8.85 -9.20
CA LEU A 34 -4.41 -7.99 -8.10
C LEU A 34 -5.61 -7.37 -7.38
N GLY A 35 -6.56 -6.77 -8.10
CA GLY A 35 -7.77 -6.21 -7.51
C GLY A 35 -8.57 -7.21 -6.67
N ILE A 36 -8.72 -8.46 -7.14
CA ILE A 36 -9.37 -9.52 -6.36
C ILE A 36 -8.59 -9.81 -5.07
N THR A 37 -7.25 -9.92 -5.15
CA THR A 37 -6.44 -10.15 -3.95
C THR A 37 -6.56 -8.99 -2.95
N THR A 38 -6.62 -7.75 -3.42
CA THR A 38 -6.79 -6.57 -2.56
C THR A 38 -8.14 -6.61 -1.85
N ILE A 39 -9.23 -6.98 -2.55
CA ILE A 39 -10.58 -7.10 -1.95
C ILE A 39 -10.61 -8.19 -0.87
N ILE A 40 -9.96 -9.34 -1.10
CA ILE A 40 -9.87 -10.40 -0.10
C ILE A 40 -9.16 -9.90 1.16
N ILE A 41 -8.08 -9.14 1.00
CA ILE A 41 -7.33 -8.57 2.12
C ILE A 41 -8.14 -7.49 2.84
N GLU A 42 -8.86 -6.64 2.11
CA GLU A 42 -9.75 -5.61 2.66
C GLU A 42 -10.80 -6.23 3.59
N ILE A 43 -11.49 -7.27 3.13
CA ILE A 43 -12.54 -7.96 3.89
C ILE A 43 -11.96 -8.60 5.16
N ASN A 44 -10.79 -9.22 5.07
CA ASN A 44 -10.15 -9.86 6.23
C ASN A 44 -9.71 -8.85 7.31
N ASN A 45 -9.35 -7.62 6.92
CA ASN A 45 -8.94 -6.56 7.84
C ASN A 45 -10.10 -5.71 8.37
N GLY A 46 -11.34 -5.95 7.93
CA GLY A 46 -12.51 -5.16 8.33
C GLY A 46 -12.56 -3.78 7.68
N PHE A 47 -11.84 -3.57 6.58
CA PHE A 47 -11.98 -2.36 5.77
C PHE A 47 -13.24 -2.42 4.92
N LYS A 48 -13.80 -1.25 4.59
CA LYS A 48 -14.85 -1.17 3.58
C LYS A 48 -14.28 -1.62 2.23
N PRO A 49 -15.00 -2.47 1.47
CA PRO A 49 -14.52 -2.95 0.17
C PRO A 49 -14.27 -1.77 -0.76
N PHE A 50 -13.27 -1.91 -1.64
CA PHE A 50 -12.75 -0.91 -2.58
C PHE A 50 -11.97 0.26 -1.97
N SER A 51 -11.90 0.41 -0.64
CA SER A 51 -11.26 1.59 -0.04
C SER A 51 -9.75 1.65 -0.33
N ILE A 52 -9.07 0.50 -0.26
CA ILE A 52 -7.64 0.40 -0.52
C ILE A 52 -7.38 0.49 -2.02
N ILE A 53 -8.20 -0.15 -2.86
CA ILE A 53 -8.06 -0.03 -4.31
C ILE A 53 -8.18 1.43 -4.76
N LEU A 54 -9.16 2.15 -4.21
CA LEU A 54 -9.35 3.57 -4.50
C LEU A 54 -8.17 4.41 -4.01
N LEU A 55 -7.59 4.07 -2.86
CA LEU A 55 -6.37 4.69 -2.36
C LEU A 55 -5.16 4.42 -3.28
N CYS A 56 -4.97 3.19 -3.75
CA CYS A 56 -3.94 2.85 -4.73
C CYS A 56 -4.10 3.67 -6.02
N PHE A 57 -5.33 3.79 -6.51
CA PHE A 57 -5.63 4.58 -7.71
C PHE A 57 -5.40 6.08 -7.49
N PHE A 58 -5.79 6.60 -6.32
CA PHE A 58 -5.55 8.00 -5.96
C PHE A 58 -4.05 8.31 -5.92
N ILE A 59 -3.26 7.44 -5.30
CA ILE A 59 -1.79 7.60 -5.27
C ILE A 59 -1.23 7.56 -6.69
N TYR A 60 -1.65 6.58 -7.50
CA TYR A 60 -1.22 6.47 -8.88
C TYR A 60 -1.53 7.72 -9.72
N ALA A 61 -2.77 8.22 -9.65
CA ALA A 61 -3.23 9.32 -10.50
C ALA A 61 -2.68 10.70 -10.09
N PHE A 62 -2.52 10.96 -8.78
CA PHE A 62 -2.17 12.29 -8.29
C PHE A 62 -0.75 12.40 -7.75
N ILE A 63 -0.30 11.41 -6.98
CA ILE A 63 0.95 11.49 -6.23
C ILE A 63 2.14 11.12 -7.12
N ILE A 64 2.02 10.07 -7.92
CA ILE A 64 3.10 9.62 -8.81
C ILE A 64 3.53 10.69 -9.82
N PRO A 65 2.63 11.36 -10.57
CA PRO A 65 3.05 12.42 -11.49
C PRO A 65 3.60 13.67 -10.78
N TYR A 66 3.26 13.87 -9.50
CA TYR A 66 3.80 14.96 -8.70
C TYR A 66 5.21 14.65 -8.18
N VAL A 67 5.41 13.45 -7.64
CA VAL A 67 6.71 12.98 -7.13
C VAL A 67 7.72 12.84 -8.27
N SER A 68 7.34 12.26 -9.42
CA SER A 68 8.25 12.15 -10.57
C SER A 68 8.70 13.51 -11.13
N ARG A 69 7.89 14.56 -10.94
CA ARG A 69 8.26 15.94 -11.30
C ARG A 69 9.24 16.57 -10.29
N VAL A 70 9.13 16.24 -9.01
CA VAL A 70 9.91 16.84 -7.92
C VAL A 70 11.22 16.06 -7.65
N LEU A 71 11.20 14.75 -7.82
CA LEU A 71 12.31 13.83 -7.56
C LEU A 71 12.71 13.15 -8.87
N SER A 72 13.76 13.67 -9.50
CA SER A 72 14.36 13.17 -10.73
C SER A 72 15.30 11.97 -10.53
N VAL A 73 15.25 11.31 -9.36
CA VAL A 73 16.10 10.18 -9.01
C VAL A 73 15.23 8.93 -8.93
N ASP A 74 15.28 8.11 -9.97
CA ASP A 74 14.38 6.97 -10.18
C ASP A 74 14.36 5.97 -9.00
N GLY A 75 15.47 5.81 -8.28
CA GLY A 75 15.57 4.90 -7.13
C GLY A 75 14.86 5.38 -5.86
N ILE A 76 14.67 6.69 -5.65
CA ILE A 76 14.04 7.25 -4.44
C ILE A 76 12.50 7.25 -4.57
N ASN A 77 12.01 7.26 -5.81
CA ASN A 77 10.59 7.41 -6.10
C ASN A 77 9.74 6.27 -5.50
N LEU A 78 10.21 5.01 -5.59
CA LEU A 78 9.51 3.85 -5.03
C LEU A 78 9.38 3.92 -3.49
N TYR A 79 10.42 4.37 -2.78
CA TYR A 79 10.36 4.56 -1.33
C TYR A 79 9.34 5.62 -0.93
N VAL A 80 9.31 6.73 -1.67
CA VAL A 80 8.34 7.82 -1.42
C VAL A 80 6.91 7.32 -1.66
N TYR A 81 6.67 6.51 -2.68
CA TYR A 81 5.35 5.92 -2.94
C TYR A 81 4.88 5.01 -1.80
N LEU A 82 5.77 4.16 -1.26
CA LEU A 82 5.47 3.28 -0.12
C LEU A 82 5.11 4.08 1.14
N ILE A 83 5.89 5.11 1.47
CA ILE A 83 5.62 5.95 2.66
C ILE A 83 4.25 6.64 2.53
N ILE A 84 3.95 7.19 1.35
CA ILE A 84 2.67 7.86 1.10
C ILE A 84 1.51 6.85 1.15
N PHE A 85 1.71 5.63 0.64
CA PHE A 85 0.72 4.56 0.75
C PHE A 85 0.41 4.19 2.21
N TYR A 86 1.44 4.00 3.04
CA TYR A 86 1.23 3.71 4.47
C TYR A 86 0.58 4.89 5.23
N CYS A 87 0.93 6.14 4.90
CA CYS A 87 0.22 7.31 5.43
C CYS A 87 -1.26 7.31 5.04
N GLY A 88 -1.56 6.96 3.79
CA GLY A 88 -2.93 6.80 3.30
C GLY A 88 -3.69 5.67 4.01
N LEU A 89 -3.04 4.53 4.23
CA LEU A 89 -3.62 3.42 5.00
C LEU A 89 -3.91 3.82 6.46
N LEU A 90 -3.00 4.54 7.12
CA LEU A 90 -3.24 5.09 8.45
C LEU A 90 -4.46 6.02 8.47
N PHE A 91 -4.61 6.86 7.45
CA PHE A 91 -5.77 7.74 7.32
C PHE A 91 -7.08 6.97 7.08
N LEU A 92 -7.08 5.90 6.26
CA LEU A 92 -8.25 5.04 6.13
C LEU A 92 -8.58 4.30 7.43
N TRP A 93 -7.56 3.90 8.18
CA TRP A 93 -7.73 3.19 9.43
C TRP A 93 -8.41 4.06 10.49
N THR A 94 -7.99 5.33 10.63
CA THR A 94 -8.56 6.28 11.60
C THR A 94 -10.04 6.57 11.34
N LEU A 95 -10.47 6.49 10.08
CA LEU A 95 -11.87 6.72 9.68
C LEU A 95 -12.78 5.52 9.92
N ASN A 96 -12.22 4.31 9.94
CA ASN A 96 -13.03 3.08 9.92
C ASN A 96 -13.01 2.31 11.25
N ASN A 97 -12.00 2.51 12.10
CA ASN A 97 -11.82 1.78 13.36
C ASN A 97 -11.39 2.73 14.50
N GLU A 98 -11.64 2.30 15.74
CA GLU A 98 -11.06 2.97 16.91
C GLU A 98 -9.53 2.79 16.93
N MET A 99 -8.81 3.89 17.15
CA MET A 99 -7.36 3.91 17.14
C MET A 99 -6.80 3.14 18.35
N SER A 100 -6.28 1.94 18.11
CA SER A 100 -5.53 1.20 19.13
C SER A 100 -4.03 1.42 18.97
N PHE A 101 -3.33 1.64 20.09
CA PHE A 101 -1.88 1.82 20.09
C PHE A 101 -1.13 0.63 19.47
N GLN A 102 -1.68 -0.57 19.63
CA GLN A 102 -1.12 -1.80 19.07
C GLN A 102 -1.18 -1.84 17.54
N LEU A 103 -2.26 -1.33 16.92
CA LEU A 103 -2.39 -1.28 15.46
C LEU A 103 -1.41 -0.28 14.83
N ASN A 104 -1.22 0.89 15.46
CA ASN A 104 -0.22 1.85 15.00
C ASN A 104 1.19 1.27 15.03
N PHE A 105 1.53 0.52 16.08
CA PHE A 105 2.84 -0.14 16.18
C PHE A 105 3.02 -1.21 15.09
N ILE A 106 1.97 -1.99 14.80
CA ILE A 106 1.99 -3.00 13.72
C ILE A 106 2.18 -2.35 12.34
N LEU A 107 1.47 -1.24 12.06
CA LEU A 107 1.60 -0.49 10.81
C LEU A 107 3.01 0.08 10.63
N LEU A 108 3.59 0.64 11.69
CA LEU A 108 4.94 1.21 11.66
C LEU A 108 6.01 0.12 11.45
N LEU A 109 5.86 -1.03 12.10
CA LEU A 109 6.78 -2.16 11.93
C LEU A 109 6.69 -2.74 10.51
N ASN A 110 5.48 -2.88 9.95
CA ASN A 110 5.29 -3.32 8.56
C ASN A 110 5.84 -2.32 7.54
N LEU A 111 5.70 -1.01 7.77
CA LEU A 111 6.35 0.01 6.95
C LEU A 111 7.87 -0.20 6.93
N VAL A 112 8.50 -0.37 8.10
CA VAL A 112 9.95 -0.61 8.18
C VAL A 112 10.35 -1.90 7.46
N VAL A 113 9.57 -2.97 7.62
CA VAL A 113 9.84 -4.26 6.94
C VAL A 113 9.74 -4.09 5.43
N ASP A 114 8.70 -3.43 4.91
CA ASP A 114 8.54 -3.20 3.48
C ASP A 114 9.66 -2.31 2.93
N LEU A 115 10.06 -1.25 3.65
CA LEU A 115 11.22 -0.44 3.25
C LEU A 115 12.52 -1.26 3.19
N ILE A 116 12.73 -2.19 4.13
CA ILE A 116 13.91 -3.08 4.11
C ILE A 116 13.83 -4.06 2.95
N ILE A 117 12.68 -4.72 2.74
CA ILE A 117 12.49 -5.68 1.65
C ILE A 117 12.74 -4.98 0.31
N PHE A 118 12.02 -3.89 0.03
CA PHE A 118 12.17 -3.18 -1.23
C PHE A 118 13.53 -2.49 -1.38
N GLY A 119 14.17 -2.11 -0.27
CA GLY A 119 15.54 -1.61 -0.31
C GLY A 119 16.63 -2.64 -0.55
N VAL A 120 16.35 -3.93 -0.30
CA VAL A 120 17.25 -5.04 -0.65
C VAL A 120 17.05 -5.50 -2.10
N PHE A 121 15.86 -5.27 -2.68
CA PHE A 121 15.52 -5.71 -4.05
C PHE A 121 15.80 -4.67 -5.15
N ILE A 122 16.23 -3.46 -4.82
CA ILE A 122 16.68 -2.39 -5.74
C ILE A 122 18.20 -2.43 -5.88
#